data_AF-A0A645CLG0-F1
#
_entry.id   AF-A0A645CLG0-F1
#
_cell.length_a   1.000
_cell.length_b   1.000
_cell.length_c   1.000
_cell.angle_alpha   90.00
_cell.angle_beta   90.00
_cell.angle_gamma   90.00
#
_symmetry.space_group_name_H-M   'P 1'
#
loop_
_entity.id
_entity.type
_entity.pdbx_description
1 polymer ?
#
loop_
_entity_poly.entity_id
_entity_poly.type
_entity_poly.pdbx_seq_one_letter_code
_entity_poly.pdbx_strand_id
1 'polypeptide(L)'
;MKLIKGNDKVVGRIKRINTFEDSTGEKRYIERINRFFNKKYYNYTGIIHEQVTSLNNTSYTTVPLDVDIEHIGYTKEVLNKTNKISRNISMLKQAIHDNLNDPYLHYQLGKSYYMGKEYTLACESFEEALRYDINFNYEYAEDLVETYGYSLINSNRFNDAIKIEDFYIYYKQYPDFNFLMGLIYMNNGKFNDAVNSFYKCIGNAEGKIEGVNSYLAYYNIGVIFECLEYTEEAFKHYNMCGDYKPALSRLAK
;
A
#
# COMPACT_ATOMS: atom_id res chain seq x y z
N MET A 1 30.67 3.53 -10.40
CA MET A 1 29.25 3.15 -10.50
C MET A 1 29.11 2.05 -11.56
N LYS A 2 29.21 0.77 -11.15
CA LYS A 2 29.27 -0.43 -12.02
C LYS A 2 27.91 -1.15 -12.17
N LEU A 3 26.82 -0.56 -11.69
CA LEU A 3 25.55 -1.25 -11.40
C LEU A 3 24.72 -1.68 -12.63
N ILE A 4 24.96 -1.11 -13.81
CA ILE A 4 24.27 -1.49 -15.06
C ILE A 4 25.30 -1.64 -16.19
N LYS A 5 26.27 -2.56 -16.02
CA LYS A 5 27.17 -2.91 -17.13
C LYS A 5 26.49 -3.97 -18.00
N GLY A 6 26.16 -3.63 -19.24
CA GLY A 6 25.76 -4.60 -20.27
C GLY A 6 24.47 -4.28 -21.03
N ASN A 7 23.64 -3.35 -20.54
CA ASN A 7 22.44 -2.92 -21.28
C ASN A 7 21.98 -1.52 -20.86
N ASP A 8 22.25 -0.52 -21.71
CA ASP A 8 21.89 0.88 -21.44
C ASP A 8 20.38 1.17 -21.53
N LYS A 9 19.58 0.18 -21.95
CA LYS A 9 18.11 0.25 -22.10
C LYS A 9 17.38 -0.48 -20.98
N VAL A 10 17.91 -0.39 -19.77
CA VAL A 10 17.31 -0.97 -18.56
C VAL A 10 17.13 0.12 -17.51
N VAL A 11 16.06 -0.01 -16.72
CA VAL A 11 15.77 0.87 -15.59
C VAL A 11 16.04 0.14 -14.27
N GLY A 12 17.03 0.61 -13.53
CA GLY A 12 17.38 0.11 -12.20
C GLY A 12 16.44 0.63 -11.11
N ARG A 13 15.97 -0.30 -10.28
CA ARG A 13 15.05 -0.06 -9.16
C ARG A 13 15.77 -0.19 -7.83
N ILE A 14 15.60 0.80 -6.96
CA ILE A 14 16.14 0.75 -5.60
C ILE A 14 15.04 0.47 -4.59
N LYS A 15 15.41 -0.12 -3.45
CA LYS A 15 14.51 -0.31 -2.32
C LYS A 15 14.46 0.99 -1.52
N ARG A 16 13.26 1.57 -1.39
CA ARG A 16 13.00 2.71 -0.53
C ARG A 16 12.24 2.24 0.70
N ILE A 17 12.79 2.54 1.87
CA ILE A 17 12.20 2.23 3.17
C ILE A 17 11.68 3.55 3.72
N ASN A 18 10.35 3.67 3.79
CA ASN A 18 9.67 4.84 4.32
C ASN A 18 9.30 4.58 5.77
N THR A 19 9.67 5.52 6.63
CA THR A 19 9.30 5.47 8.04
C THR A 19 8.12 6.39 8.29
N PHE A 20 7.09 5.87 8.96
CA PHE A 20 5.92 6.63 9.39
C PHE A 20 5.47 6.20 10.79
N GLU A 21 4.64 7.02 11.43
CA GLU A 21 4.15 6.74 12.78
C GLU A 21 2.63 6.66 12.81
N ASP A 22 2.10 5.63 13.48
CA ASP A 22 0.69 5.52 13.83
C ASP A 22 0.48 5.40 15.35
N SER A 23 -0.73 4.99 15.77
CA SER A 23 -1.06 4.83 17.19
C SER A 23 -0.32 3.67 17.88
N THR A 24 0.27 2.76 17.11
CA THR A 24 0.97 1.57 17.60
C THR A 24 2.49 1.75 17.61
N GLY A 25 3.00 2.83 17.00
CA GLY A 25 4.41 3.20 17.01
C GLY A 25 4.94 3.53 15.61
N GLU A 26 6.27 3.46 15.48
CA GLU A 26 6.96 3.57 14.21
C GLU A 26 6.71 2.32 13.36
N LYS A 27 6.43 2.52 12.07
CA LYS A 27 6.24 1.48 11.07
C LYS A 27 7.08 1.78 9.84
N ARG A 28 7.43 0.72 9.11
CA ARG A 28 8.17 0.79 7.85
C ARG A 28 7.32 0.30 6.69
N TYR A 29 7.33 1.09 5.63
CA TYR A 29 6.74 0.76 4.33
C TYR A 29 7.83 0.70 3.27
N ILE A 30 7.93 -0.47 2.64
CA ILE A 30 8.93 -0.80 1.63
C ILE A 30 8.30 -0.67 0.26
N GLU A 31 8.99 0.02 -0.64
CA GLU A 31 8.63 0.07 -2.06
C GLU A 31 9.89 -0.01 -2.92
N ARG A 32 9.72 -0.37 -4.20
CA ARG A 32 10.81 -0.35 -5.17
C ARG A 32 10.57 0.75 -6.19
N ILE A 33 11.49 1.71 -6.31
CA ILE A 33 11.32 2.86 -7.20
C ILE A 33 12.34 2.88 -8.32
N ASN A 34 11.87 3.24 -9.52
CA ASN A 34 12.72 3.45 -10.70
C ASN A 34 13.60 4.69 -10.50
N ARG A 35 14.91 4.52 -10.39
CA ARG A 35 15.85 5.63 -10.08
C ARG A 35 17.11 5.68 -10.92
N PHE A 36 17.53 4.56 -11.50
CA PHE A 36 18.78 4.48 -12.25
C PHE A 36 18.49 4.15 -13.70
N PHE A 37 18.58 5.13 -14.59
CA PHE A 37 18.33 4.95 -16.01
C PHE A 37 19.18 5.89 -16.86
N ASN A 38 19.39 5.53 -18.13
CA ASN A 38 20.12 6.36 -19.07
C ASN A 38 19.18 7.41 -19.70
N LYS A 39 19.47 8.70 -19.45
CA LYS A 39 18.68 9.83 -19.95
C LYS A 39 18.61 9.94 -21.48
N LYS A 40 19.48 9.23 -22.20
CA LYS A 40 19.40 9.11 -23.67
C LYS A 40 18.16 8.33 -24.12
N TYR A 41 17.59 7.48 -23.26
CA TYR A 41 16.48 6.59 -23.62
C TYR A 41 15.22 6.83 -22.77
N TYR A 42 15.36 7.45 -21.59
CA TYR A 42 14.28 7.62 -20.63
C TYR A 42 14.26 9.02 -20.01
N ASN A 43 13.09 9.47 -19.60
CA ASN A 43 12.88 10.69 -18.83
C ASN A 43 11.82 10.47 -17.75
N TYR A 44 11.63 11.49 -16.92
CA TYR A 44 10.50 11.56 -16.00
C TYR A 44 9.36 12.32 -16.67
N THR A 45 8.14 11.81 -16.49
CA THR A 45 6.90 12.46 -16.94
C THR A 45 5.84 12.39 -15.86
N GLY A 46 5.00 13.42 -15.80
CA GLY A 46 3.89 13.54 -14.84
C GLY A 46 3.95 14.87 -14.08
N ILE A 47 2.79 15.38 -13.68
CA ILE A 47 2.69 16.66 -12.97
C ILE A 47 3.17 16.56 -11.51
N ILE A 48 2.87 15.42 -10.88
CA ILE A 48 3.36 14.97 -9.59
C ILE A 48 3.53 13.45 -9.63
N HIS A 49 4.33 12.88 -8.72
CA HIS A 49 4.66 11.44 -8.72
C HIS A 49 5.16 10.98 -10.10
N GLU A 50 6.20 11.67 -10.58
CA GLU A 50 6.79 11.44 -11.89
C GLU A 50 7.16 9.97 -12.10
N GLN A 51 6.80 9.46 -13.27
CA GLN A 51 7.11 8.09 -13.70
C GLN A 51 8.23 8.11 -14.73
N VAL A 52 9.07 7.08 -14.69
CA VAL A 52 10.07 6.87 -15.74
C VAL A 52 9.37 6.38 -16.99
N THR A 53 9.53 7.10 -18.10
CA THR A 53 8.98 6.74 -19.41
C THR A 53 10.08 6.67 -20.45
N SER A 54 9.85 5.88 -21.50
CA SER A 54 10.77 5.80 -22.63
C SER A 54 10.53 6.96 -23.58
N LEU A 55 11.60 7.60 -24.03
CA LEU A 55 11.53 8.69 -25.02
C LEU A 55 10.92 8.25 -26.36
N ASN A 56 10.97 6.95 -26.67
CA ASN A 56 10.42 6.38 -27.89
C ASN A 56 9.06 5.67 -27.67
N ASN A 57 8.44 5.84 -26.50
CA ASN A 57 7.20 5.16 -26.10
C ASN A 57 7.26 3.62 -26.19
N THR A 58 8.45 3.05 -26.06
CA THR A 58 8.65 1.59 -26.00
C THR A 58 8.59 1.07 -24.57
N SER A 59 8.09 -0.14 -24.38
CA SER A 59 8.20 -0.84 -23.11
C SER A 59 9.67 -1.02 -22.71
N TYR A 60 9.91 -1.08 -21.40
CA TYR A 60 11.26 -1.26 -20.87
C TYR A 60 11.25 -2.28 -19.74
N THR A 61 12.42 -2.90 -19.54
CA THR A 61 12.64 -3.84 -18.46
C THR A 61 13.24 -3.14 -17.26
N THR A 62 12.89 -3.64 -16.08
CA THR A 62 13.43 -3.16 -14.82
C THR A 62 14.28 -4.22 -14.15
N VAL A 63 15.31 -3.80 -13.44
CA VAL A 63 16.17 -4.69 -12.64
C VAL A 63 16.27 -4.17 -11.22
N PRO A 64 16.13 -5.04 -10.19
CA PRO A 64 16.41 -4.64 -8.83
C PRO A 64 17.91 -4.37 -8.68
N LEU A 65 18.23 -3.28 -7.99
CA LEU A 65 19.57 -2.94 -7.57
C LEU A 65 19.70 -3.21 -6.06
N ASP A 66 20.88 -3.63 -5.64
CA ASP A 66 21.25 -3.80 -4.23
C ASP A 66 21.59 -2.45 -3.62
N VAL A 67 20.57 -1.60 -3.51
CA VAL A 67 20.66 -0.23 -2.98
C VAL A 67 19.39 0.03 -2.17
N ASP A 68 19.59 0.21 -0.87
CA ASP A 68 18.55 0.55 0.09
C ASP A 68 18.70 2.02 0.48
N ILE A 69 17.57 2.75 0.47
CA ILE A 69 17.50 4.14 0.92
C ILE A 69 16.43 4.30 1.98
N GLU A 70 16.78 4.99 3.07
CA GLU A 70 15.80 5.44 4.06
C GLU A 70 15.17 6.76 3.62
N HIS A 71 13.86 6.90 3.80
CA HIS A 71 13.10 8.06 3.39
C HIS A 71 12.22 8.59 4.54
N ILE A 72 12.55 9.80 5.00
CA ILE A 72 11.90 10.48 6.14
C ILE A 72 10.75 11.41 5.67
N GLY A 73 10.41 11.40 4.37
CA GLY A 73 9.46 12.36 3.78
C GLY A 73 7.98 12.18 4.17
N TYR A 74 7.65 11.19 5.00
CA TYR A 74 6.30 10.85 5.44
C TYR A 74 6.07 10.96 6.95
N THR A 75 7.03 11.53 7.70
CA THR A 75 6.80 11.80 9.11
C THR A 75 5.72 12.87 9.28
N LYS A 76 4.93 12.77 10.37
CA LYS A 76 3.89 13.76 10.70
C LYS A 76 4.45 15.18 10.70
N GLU A 77 5.67 15.35 11.22
CA GLU A 77 6.37 16.62 11.25
C GLU A 77 6.63 17.18 9.85
N VAL A 78 7.13 16.36 8.92
CA VAL A 78 7.44 16.80 7.54
C VAL A 78 6.16 17.09 6.76
N LEU A 79 5.11 16.26 6.93
CA LEU A 79 3.82 16.49 6.27
C LEU A 79 3.16 17.79 6.74
N ASN A 80 3.17 18.06 8.05
CA ASN A 80 2.60 19.27 8.63
C ASN A 80 3.38 20.54 8.23
N LYS A 81 4.71 20.45 8.10
CA LYS A 81 5.55 21.60 7.75
C LYS A 81 5.48 22.04 6.28
N THR A 82 5.13 21.14 5.37
CA THR A 82 5.39 21.36 3.93
C THR A 82 4.17 21.79 3.10
N ASN A 83 2.96 21.84 3.69
CA ASN A 83 1.69 22.08 2.97
C ASN A 83 1.56 21.25 1.65
N LYS A 84 2.28 20.11 1.61
CA LYS A 84 2.56 19.35 0.39
C LYS A 84 1.30 18.67 -0.12
N ILE A 85 0.47 18.17 0.80
CA ILE A 85 -0.81 17.51 0.50
C ILE A 85 -1.74 18.49 -0.22
N SER A 86 -1.99 19.67 0.36
CA SER A 86 -2.86 20.69 -0.24
C SER A 86 -2.35 21.17 -1.61
N ARG A 87 -1.02 21.38 -1.73
CA ARG A 87 -0.40 21.74 -3.01
C ARG A 87 -0.60 20.65 -4.06
N ASN A 88 -0.33 19.39 -3.72
CA ASN A 88 -0.49 18.25 -4.62
C ASN A 88 -1.94 18.09 -5.08
N ILE A 89 -2.91 18.20 -4.16
CA ILE A 89 -4.34 18.16 -4.48
C ILE A 89 -4.71 19.25 -5.50
N SER A 90 -4.23 20.48 -5.31
CA SER A 90 -4.48 21.59 -6.24
C SER A 90 -3.95 21.31 -7.64
N MET A 91 -2.70 20.84 -7.75
CA MET A 91 -2.06 20.52 -9.03
C MET A 91 -2.77 19.35 -9.74
N LEU A 92 -3.17 18.32 -9.01
CA LEU A 92 -3.89 17.17 -9.56
C LEU A 92 -5.27 17.54 -10.08
N LYS A 93 -6.02 18.36 -9.32
CA LYS A 93 -7.32 18.85 -9.78
C LYS A 93 -7.21 19.63 -11.10
N GLN A 94 -6.15 20.44 -11.24
CA GLN A 94 -5.87 21.13 -12.50
C GLN A 94 -5.53 20.13 -13.63
N ALA A 95 -4.66 19.15 -13.39
CA ALA A 95 -4.33 18.15 -14.41
C ALA A 95 -5.53 17.29 -14.83
N ILE A 96 -6.43 16.95 -13.88
CA ILE A 96 -7.66 16.21 -14.18
C ILE A 96 -8.59 17.05 -15.04
N HIS A 97 -8.63 18.38 -14.87
CA HIS A 97 -9.40 19.25 -15.77
C HIS A 97 -8.94 19.13 -17.23
N ASP A 98 -7.63 18.99 -17.44
CA ASP A 98 -7.03 18.85 -18.77
C ASP A 98 -7.17 17.42 -19.33
N ASN A 99 -7.27 16.40 -18.47
CA ASN A 99 -7.45 15.00 -18.85
C ASN A 99 -8.35 14.24 -17.86
N LEU A 100 -9.66 14.38 -18.04
CA LEU A 100 -10.68 13.87 -17.10
C LEU A 100 -10.70 12.35 -16.97
N ASN A 101 -10.21 11.63 -17.99
CA ASN A 101 -10.37 10.17 -18.08
C ASN A 101 -9.09 9.40 -17.74
N ASP A 102 -8.08 10.06 -17.14
CA ASP A 102 -6.85 9.40 -16.75
C ASP A 102 -6.99 8.73 -15.37
N PRO A 103 -7.08 7.38 -15.28
CA PRO A 103 -7.23 6.69 -14.00
C PRO A 103 -6.04 6.94 -13.07
N TYR A 104 -4.84 7.19 -13.62
CA TYR A 104 -3.65 7.45 -12.80
C TYR A 104 -3.75 8.79 -12.09
N LEU A 105 -4.32 9.83 -12.71
CA LEU A 105 -4.51 11.12 -12.05
C LEU A 105 -5.53 11.04 -10.91
N HIS A 106 -6.64 10.34 -11.13
CA HIS A 106 -7.66 10.09 -10.09
C HIS A 106 -7.09 9.26 -8.93
N TYR A 107 -6.31 8.22 -9.23
CA TYR A 107 -5.56 7.45 -8.24
C TYR A 107 -4.63 8.35 -7.40
N GLN A 108 -3.83 9.21 -8.04
CA GLN A 108 -2.90 10.09 -7.32
C GLN A 108 -3.63 11.13 -6.45
N LEU A 109 -4.80 11.59 -6.91
CA LEU A 109 -5.68 12.43 -6.10
C LEU A 109 -6.23 11.68 -4.88
N GLY A 110 -6.70 10.45 -5.07
CA GLY A 110 -7.13 9.59 -3.97
C GLY A 110 -6.02 9.33 -2.95
N LYS A 111 -4.79 9.04 -3.40
CA LYS A 111 -3.61 8.90 -2.50
C LYS A 111 -3.33 10.18 -1.72
N SER A 112 -3.45 11.34 -2.36
CA SER A 112 -3.24 12.63 -1.69
C SER A 112 -4.29 12.88 -0.61
N TYR A 113 -5.57 12.56 -0.88
CA TYR A 113 -6.64 12.62 0.13
C TYR A 113 -6.44 11.61 1.26
N TYR A 114 -6.05 10.37 0.93
CA TYR A 114 -5.75 9.34 1.93
C TYR A 114 -4.63 9.77 2.88
N MET A 115 -3.54 10.35 2.34
CA MET A 115 -2.47 10.92 3.16
C MET A 115 -2.94 12.08 4.03
N GLY A 116 -3.91 12.86 3.56
CA GLY A 116 -4.59 13.90 4.33
C GLY A 116 -5.62 13.37 5.34
N LYS A 117 -5.84 12.05 5.40
CA LYS A 117 -6.89 11.36 6.19
C LYS A 117 -8.32 11.76 5.80
N GLU A 118 -8.50 12.33 4.61
CA GLU A 118 -9.80 12.64 4.03
C GLU A 118 -10.34 11.39 3.31
N TYR A 119 -10.64 10.33 4.08
CA TYR A 119 -10.89 8.99 3.54
C TYR A 119 -12.12 8.92 2.62
N THR A 120 -13.16 9.71 2.86
CA THR A 120 -14.34 9.77 1.99
C THR A 120 -13.97 10.32 0.60
N LEU A 121 -13.23 11.43 0.55
CA LEU A 121 -12.75 12.01 -0.72
C LEU A 121 -11.74 11.09 -1.43
N ALA A 122 -10.95 10.33 -0.65
CA ALA A 122 -10.08 9.30 -1.20
C ALA A 122 -10.90 8.20 -1.90
N CYS A 123 -11.95 7.69 -1.25
CA CYS A 123 -12.86 6.71 -1.85
C CYS A 123 -13.48 7.22 -3.15
N GLU A 124 -14.01 8.44 -3.16
CA GLU A 124 -14.61 9.06 -4.36
C GLU A 124 -13.62 9.11 -5.53
N SER A 125 -12.37 9.51 -5.26
CA SER A 125 -11.33 9.59 -6.29
C SER A 125 -10.92 8.20 -6.79
N PHE A 126 -10.84 7.21 -5.91
CA PHE A 126 -10.51 5.83 -6.30
C PHE A 126 -11.64 5.15 -7.07
N GLU A 127 -12.89 5.40 -6.68
CA GLU A 127 -14.07 4.96 -7.43
C GLU A 127 -14.10 5.57 -8.82
N GLU A 128 -13.74 6.85 -8.97
CA GLU A 128 -13.63 7.49 -10.28
C GLU A 128 -12.49 6.87 -11.12
N ALA A 129 -11.33 6.59 -10.51
CA ALA A 129 -10.24 5.89 -11.20
C ALA A 129 -10.70 4.53 -11.75
N LEU A 130 -11.42 3.75 -10.94
CA LEU A 130 -11.91 2.41 -11.28
C LEU A 130 -13.04 2.38 -12.33
N ARG A 131 -13.60 3.54 -12.73
CA ARG A 131 -14.55 3.62 -13.86
C ARG A 131 -13.88 3.53 -15.22
N TYR A 132 -12.57 3.78 -15.28
CA TYR A 132 -11.80 3.76 -16.51
C TYR A 132 -11.04 2.43 -16.69
N ASP A 133 -10.54 2.19 -17.90
CA ASP A 133 -9.79 0.97 -18.20
C ASP A 133 -8.43 0.98 -17.50
N ILE A 134 -8.23 0.03 -16.58
CA ILE A 134 -7.01 -0.14 -15.80
C ILE A 134 -6.46 -1.53 -16.05
N ASN A 135 -5.19 -1.58 -16.44
CA ASN A 135 -4.44 -2.84 -16.42
C ASN A 135 -3.99 -3.15 -14.98
N PHE A 136 -4.69 -4.08 -14.32
CA PHE A 136 -4.41 -4.52 -12.95
C PHE A 136 -3.07 -5.26 -12.77
N ASN A 137 -2.29 -5.45 -13.84
CA ASN A 137 -0.89 -5.91 -13.71
C ASN A 137 0.08 -4.75 -13.40
N TYR A 138 -0.39 -3.50 -13.42
CA TYR A 138 0.43 -2.36 -13.04
C TYR A 138 0.51 -2.19 -11.52
N GLU A 139 1.70 -1.87 -11.03
CA GLU A 139 1.97 -1.69 -9.59
C GLU A 139 1.12 -0.57 -8.96
N TYR A 140 0.82 0.51 -9.71
CA TYR A 140 -0.07 1.55 -9.21
C TYR A 140 -1.52 1.05 -9.07
N ALA A 141 -1.94 0.08 -9.88
CA ALA A 141 -3.28 -0.50 -9.80
C ALA A 141 -3.42 -1.40 -8.56
N GLU A 142 -2.35 -2.08 -8.16
CA GLU A 142 -2.28 -2.82 -6.90
C GLU A 142 -2.37 -1.86 -5.71
N ASP A 143 -1.56 -0.79 -5.68
CA ASP A 143 -1.59 0.22 -4.62
C ASP A 143 -2.91 1.01 -4.57
N LEU A 144 -3.54 1.26 -5.73
CA LEU A 144 -4.89 1.82 -5.86
C LEU A 144 -5.90 0.95 -5.12
N VAL A 145 -5.97 -0.35 -5.44
CA VAL A 145 -6.95 -1.27 -4.85
C VAL A 145 -6.71 -1.43 -3.35
N GLU A 146 -5.44 -1.58 -2.93
CA GLU A 146 -5.09 -1.70 -1.51
C GLU A 146 -5.49 -0.43 -0.74
N THR A 147 -5.08 0.75 -1.24
CA THR A 147 -5.38 2.02 -0.56
C THR A 147 -6.88 2.33 -0.59
N TYR A 148 -7.61 1.94 -1.64
CA TYR A 148 -9.05 2.07 -1.69
C TYR A 148 -9.74 1.22 -0.61
N GLY A 149 -9.36 -0.05 -0.47
CA GLY A 149 -9.90 -0.89 0.61
C GLY A 149 -9.62 -0.35 2.00
N TYR A 150 -8.40 0.14 2.26
CA TYR A 150 -8.10 0.83 3.53
C TYR A 150 -8.95 2.10 3.70
N SER A 151 -9.20 2.86 2.64
CA SER A 151 -10.03 4.08 2.70
C SER A 151 -11.48 3.75 3.03
N LEU A 152 -12.01 2.66 2.48
CA LEU A 152 -13.36 2.17 2.79
C LEU A 152 -13.48 1.76 4.26
N ILE A 153 -12.50 1.03 4.79
CA ILE A 153 -12.46 0.66 6.22
C ILE A 153 -12.41 1.93 7.09
N ASN A 154 -11.50 2.86 6.82
CA ASN A 154 -11.32 4.07 7.63
C ASN A 154 -12.50 5.05 7.52
N SER A 155 -13.33 4.96 6.48
CA SER A 155 -14.58 5.70 6.33
C SER A 155 -15.82 4.91 6.78
N ASN A 156 -15.63 3.75 7.43
CA ASN A 156 -16.68 2.84 7.91
C ASN A 156 -17.63 2.32 6.81
N ARG A 157 -17.20 2.33 5.54
CA ARG A 157 -17.95 1.78 4.40
C ARG A 157 -17.69 0.27 4.26
N PHE A 158 -17.92 -0.49 5.34
CA PHE A 158 -17.54 -1.91 5.42
C PHE A 158 -18.23 -2.80 4.39
N ASN A 159 -19.51 -2.55 4.11
CA ASN A 159 -20.25 -3.30 3.09
C ASN A 159 -19.69 -3.06 1.68
N ASP A 160 -19.26 -1.84 1.37
CA ASP A 160 -18.62 -1.55 0.08
C ASP A 160 -17.23 -2.18 -0.02
N ALA A 161 -16.50 -2.26 1.09
CA ALA A 161 -15.18 -2.86 1.15
C ALA A 161 -15.17 -4.34 0.72
N ILE A 162 -16.29 -5.06 0.86
CA ILE A 162 -16.43 -6.44 0.35
C ILE A 162 -16.14 -6.51 -1.17
N LYS A 163 -16.44 -5.47 -1.95
CA LYS A 163 -16.17 -5.44 -3.40
C LYS A 163 -14.69 -5.54 -3.76
N ILE A 164 -13.78 -5.32 -2.81
CA ILE A 164 -12.35 -5.56 -3.03
C ILE A 164 -12.06 -7.04 -3.37
N GLU A 165 -12.97 -7.97 -3.02
CA GLU A 165 -12.94 -9.36 -3.46
C GLU A 165 -12.86 -9.51 -4.98
N ASP A 166 -13.41 -8.58 -5.76
CA ASP A 166 -13.38 -8.63 -7.23
C ASP A 166 -11.95 -8.61 -7.78
N PHE A 167 -10.99 -8.08 -7.01
CA PHE A 167 -9.57 -8.03 -7.38
C PHE A 167 -8.76 -9.24 -6.90
N TYR A 168 -9.40 -10.21 -6.25
CA TYR A 168 -8.73 -11.41 -5.71
C TYR A 168 -7.98 -12.18 -6.80
N ILE A 169 -8.52 -12.22 -8.03
CA ILE A 169 -7.88 -12.92 -9.15
C ILE A 169 -6.50 -12.35 -9.52
N TYR A 170 -6.27 -11.06 -9.26
CA TYR A 170 -5.01 -10.37 -9.59
C TYR A 170 -3.99 -10.45 -8.45
N TYR A 171 -4.46 -10.39 -7.20
CA TYR A 171 -3.61 -10.04 -6.05
C TYR A 171 -3.57 -11.08 -4.92
N LYS A 172 -4.25 -12.23 -5.05
CA LYS A 172 -4.28 -13.29 -4.01
C LYS A 172 -2.92 -13.82 -3.56
N GLN A 173 -1.87 -13.64 -4.34
CA GLN A 173 -0.50 -14.04 -4.01
C GLN A 173 0.22 -13.04 -3.10
N TYR A 174 -0.29 -11.83 -2.96
CA TYR A 174 0.38 -10.76 -2.20
C TYR A 174 -0.08 -10.75 -0.74
N PRO A 175 0.85 -10.70 0.23
CA PRO A 175 0.50 -10.73 1.64
C PRO A 175 -0.26 -9.46 2.08
N ASP A 176 0.08 -8.27 1.57
CA ASP A 176 -0.61 -7.02 1.89
C ASP A 176 -2.07 -7.03 1.45
N PHE A 177 -2.37 -7.56 0.26
CA PHE A 177 -3.74 -7.74 -0.21
C PHE A 177 -4.54 -8.72 0.66
N ASN A 178 -3.96 -9.87 1.02
CA ASN A 178 -4.63 -10.82 1.92
C ASN A 178 -4.85 -10.25 3.32
N PHE A 179 -3.94 -9.40 3.80
CA PHE A 179 -4.07 -8.72 5.09
C PHE A 179 -5.24 -7.73 5.07
N LEU A 180 -5.35 -6.94 3.99
CA LEU A 180 -6.49 -6.08 3.75
C LEU A 180 -7.80 -6.88 3.71
N MET A 181 -7.84 -8.00 2.98
CA MET A 181 -9.01 -8.89 2.97
C MET A 181 -9.37 -9.39 4.37
N GLY A 182 -8.38 -9.77 5.17
CA GLY A 182 -8.57 -10.15 6.58
C GLY A 182 -9.27 -9.06 7.39
N LEU A 183 -8.83 -7.81 7.24
CA LEU A 183 -9.47 -6.66 7.90
C LEU A 183 -10.89 -6.42 7.37
N ILE A 184 -11.12 -6.51 6.07
CA ILE A 184 -12.45 -6.33 5.45
C ILE A 184 -13.42 -7.38 5.99
N TYR A 185 -13.03 -8.65 6.00
CA TYR A 185 -13.84 -9.73 6.53
C TYR A 185 -14.13 -9.56 8.02
N MET A 186 -13.12 -9.16 8.80
CA MET A 186 -13.26 -8.92 10.24
C MET A 186 -14.29 -7.81 10.52
N ASN A 187 -14.21 -6.68 9.81
CA ASN A 187 -15.15 -5.56 9.97
C ASN A 187 -16.58 -5.89 9.49
N ASN A 188 -16.74 -6.94 8.68
CA ASN A 188 -18.04 -7.45 8.25
C ASN A 188 -18.51 -8.68 9.07
N GLY A 189 -17.83 -9.00 10.19
CA GLY A 189 -18.19 -10.13 11.05
C GLY A 189 -17.95 -11.52 10.42
N LYS A 190 -17.29 -11.60 9.27
CA LYS A 190 -16.91 -12.85 8.59
C LYS A 190 -15.62 -13.41 9.20
N PHE A 191 -15.66 -13.77 10.49
CA PHE A 191 -14.46 -14.08 11.27
C PHE A 191 -13.64 -15.26 10.73
N ASN A 192 -14.29 -16.32 10.24
CA ASN A 192 -13.59 -17.46 9.64
C ASN A 192 -12.82 -17.04 8.37
N ASP A 193 -13.43 -16.24 7.50
CA ASP A 193 -12.79 -15.74 6.28
C ASP A 193 -11.64 -14.78 6.61
N ALA A 194 -11.81 -13.97 7.66
CA ALA A 194 -10.78 -13.08 8.17
C ALA A 194 -9.55 -13.86 8.64
N VAL A 195 -9.73 -14.86 9.50
CA VAL A 195 -8.64 -15.72 9.99
C VAL A 195 -7.95 -16.43 8.83
N ASN A 196 -8.70 -17.01 7.88
CA ASN A 196 -8.14 -17.64 6.70
C ASN A 196 -7.30 -16.67 5.86
N SER A 197 -7.73 -15.41 5.75
CA SER A 197 -7.01 -14.39 4.98
C SER A 197 -5.73 -13.93 5.69
N PHE A 198 -5.78 -13.75 7.01
CA PHE A 198 -4.56 -13.46 7.79
C PHE A 198 -3.55 -14.61 7.73
N TYR A 199 -4.01 -15.86 7.75
CA TYR A 199 -3.11 -17.01 7.55
C TYR A 199 -2.41 -17.02 6.19
N LYS A 200 -3.08 -16.56 5.12
CA LYS A 200 -2.46 -16.42 3.79
C LYS A 200 -1.36 -15.35 3.74
N CYS A 201 -1.30 -14.44 4.71
CA CYS A 201 -0.23 -13.45 4.80
C CYS A 201 1.08 -14.08 5.28
N ILE A 202 0.99 -15.12 6.11
CA ILE A 202 2.14 -15.67 6.85
C ILE A 202 3.03 -16.49 5.91
N GLY A 203 4.32 -16.12 5.84
CA GLY A 203 5.30 -16.83 5.03
C GLY A 203 6.56 -16.01 4.75
N ASN A 204 7.34 -16.46 3.76
CA ASN A 204 8.63 -15.84 3.40
C ASN A 204 8.51 -14.68 2.39
N ALA A 205 7.33 -14.44 1.82
CA ALA A 205 7.13 -13.33 0.90
C ALA A 205 7.22 -12.00 1.66
N GLU A 206 8.09 -11.10 1.23
CA GLU A 206 8.22 -9.75 1.81
C GLU A 206 6.94 -8.96 1.53
N GLY A 207 6.23 -8.55 2.60
CA GLY A 207 5.14 -7.58 2.49
C GLY A 207 5.68 -6.16 2.38
N LYS A 208 4.88 -5.26 1.80
CA LYS A 208 5.21 -3.83 1.72
C LYS A 208 5.22 -3.21 3.12
N ILE A 209 4.31 -3.64 3.99
CA ILE A 209 4.28 -3.19 5.39
C ILE A 209 5.00 -4.20 6.28
N GLU A 210 5.96 -3.70 7.07
CA GLU A 210 6.67 -4.51 8.05
C GLU A 210 5.69 -5.20 9.02
N GLY A 211 5.85 -6.52 9.16
CA GLY A 211 5.04 -7.35 10.05
C GLY A 211 3.76 -7.94 9.45
N VAL A 212 3.34 -7.51 8.25
CA VAL A 212 2.12 -8.02 7.60
C VAL A 212 2.17 -9.54 7.41
N ASN A 213 3.32 -10.07 7.04
CA ASN A 213 3.55 -11.49 6.83
C ASN A 213 3.93 -12.26 8.12
N SER A 214 3.81 -11.63 9.29
CA SER A 214 4.21 -12.21 10.58
C SER A 214 3.36 -11.66 11.73
N TYR A 215 3.93 -10.81 12.59
CA TYR A 215 3.33 -10.42 13.87
C TYR A 215 2.01 -9.67 13.72
N LEU A 216 1.79 -8.89 12.66
CA LEU A 216 0.52 -8.18 12.46
C LEU A 216 -0.61 -9.17 12.12
N ALA A 217 -0.33 -10.18 11.30
CA ALA A 217 -1.34 -11.19 10.95
C ALA A 217 -1.70 -12.03 12.18
N TYR A 218 -0.70 -12.51 12.93
CA TYR A 218 -0.94 -13.24 14.18
C TYR A 218 -1.72 -12.41 15.20
N TYR A 219 -1.37 -11.14 15.36
CA TYR A 219 -2.08 -10.26 16.28
C TYR A 219 -3.57 -10.15 15.93
N ASN A 220 -3.92 -9.93 14.67
CA ASN A 220 -5.33 -9.82 14.27
C ASN A 220 -6.08 -11.16 14.40
N ILE A 221 -5.43 -12.30 14.16
CA ILE A 221 -6.02 -13.62 14.44
C ILE A 221 -6.31 -13.76 15.94
N GLY A 222 -5.36 -13.35 16.80
CA GLY A 222 -5.54 -13.34 18.26
C GLY A 222 -6.70 -12.45 18.69
N VAL A 223 -6.86 -11.26 18.10
CA VAL A 223 -7.99 -10.35 18.36
C VAL A 223 -9.33 -10.99 18.00
N ILE A 224 -9.39 -11.73 16.89
CA ILE A 224 -10.62 -12.44 16.50
C ILE A 224 -10.95 -13.53 17.52
N PHE A 225 -9.98 -14.37 17.91
CA PHE A 225 -10.21 -15.41 18.91
C PHE A 225 -10.59 -14.83 20.28
N GLU A 226 -9.98 -13.72 20.70
CA GLU A 226 -10.35 -13.01 21.93
C GLU A 226 -11.80 -12.52 21.87
N CYS A 227 -12.22 -11.95 20.73
CA CYS A 227 -13.59 -11.50 20.50
C CYS A 227 -14.62 -12.64 20.50
N LEU A 228 -14.20 -13.85 20.12
CA LEU A 228 -15.02 -15.06 20.10
C LEU A 228 -14.93 -15.86 21.41
N GLU A 229 -14.29 -15.32 22.44
CA GLU A 229 -14.10 -15.95 23.76
C GLU A 229 -13.25 -17.24 23.74
N TYR A 230 -12.51 -17.48 22.65
CA TYR A 230 -11.52 -18.56 22.54
C TYR A 230 -10.17 -18.10 23.12
N THR A 231 -10.11 -17.99 24.45
CA THR A 231 -8.97 -17.38 25.16
C THR A 231 -7.65 -18.11 24.94
N GLU A 232 -7.64 -19.44 24.96
CA GLU A 232 -6.41 -20.22 24.78
C GLU A 232 -5.81 -19.99 23.39
N GLU A 233 -6.66 -20.00 22.36
CA GLU A 233 -6.29 -19.71 20.99
C GLU A 233 -5.80 -18.27 20.85
N ALA A 234 -6.49 -17.29 21.45
CA ALA A 234 -6.06 -15.90 21.42
C ALA A 234 -4.64 -15.73 21.98
N PHE A 235 -4.36 -16.29 23.16
CA PHE A 235 -3.04 -16.25 23.79
C PHE A 235 -1.97 -16.93 22.94
N LYS A 236 -2.29 -18.07 22.31
CA LYS A 236 -1.35 -18.76 21.41
C LYS A 236 -0.90 -17.83 20.27
N HIS A 237 -1.81 -17.09 19.65
CA HIS A 237 -1.48 -16.20 18.54
C HIS A 237 -0.77 -14.92 19.01
N TYR A 238 -1.16 -14.36 20.16
CA TYR A 238 -0.43 -13.21 20.73
C TYR A 238 1.03 -13.54 21.05
N ASN A 239 1.33 -14.76 21.54
CA ASN A 239 2.70 -15.21 21.75
C ASN A 239 3.53 -15.32 20.45
N MET A 240 2.89 -15.52 19.30
CA MET A 240 3.58 -15.53 18.00
C MET A 240 3.97 -14.13 17.49
N CYS A 241 3.56 -13.06 18.19
CA CYS A 241 3.82 -11.70 17.79
C CYS A 241 5.17 -11.15 18.28
N GLY A 242 5.95 -11.92 19.04
CA GLY A 242 7.23 -11.47 19.60
C GLY A 242 7.09 -10.22 20.46
N ASP A 243 7.96 -9.22 20.21
CA ASP A 243 8.00 -7.97 20.98
C ASP A 243 6.96 -6.92 20.53
N TYR A 244 5.95 -7.33 19.73
CA TYR A 244 4.90 -6.42 19.28
C TYR A 244 4.07 -5.94 20.47
N LYS A 245 4.28 -4.67 20.86
CA LYS A 245 3.71 -4.08 22.09
C LYS A 245 2.20 -4.31 22.27
N PRO A 246 1.34 -4.16 21.24
CA PRO A 246 -0.08 -4.44 21.39
C PRO A 246 -0.39 -5.89 21.81
N ALA A 247 0.36 -6.88 21.33
CA ALA A 247 0.21 -8.27 21.74
C ALA A 247 0.66 -8.49 23.20
N LEU A 248 1.79 -7.91 23.59
CA LEU A 248 2.28 -7.97 24.97
C LEU A 248 1.27 -7.38 25.97
N SER A 249 0.63 -6.26 25.61
CA SER A 249 -0.43 -5.66 26.43
C SER A 249 -1.67 -6.55 26.56
N ARG A 250 -1.95 -7.44 25.59
CA ARG A 250 -3.04 -8.41 25.67
C ARG A 250 -2.69 -9.60 26.56
N LEU A 251 -1.44 -10.08 26.47
CA LEU A 251 -0.93 -11.20 27.29
C LEU A 251 -0.79 -10.85 28.78
N ALA A 252 -0.70 -9.56 29.12
CA ALA A 252 -0.58 -9.08 30.49
C ALA A 252 -1.93 -8.88 31.21
N LYS A 253 -3.06 -9.09 30.53
CA LYS A 253 -4.41 -9.03 31.11
C LYS A 253 -4.81 -10.37 31.68
#